data_AF-A0A1V3IFR3-F1
#
_entry.id   AF-A0A1V3IFR3-F1
#
_cell.length_a   1.000
_cell.length_b   1.000
_cell.length_c   1.000
_cell.angle_alpha   90.00
_cell.angle_beta   90.00
_cell.angle_gamma   90.00
#
_symmetry.space_group_name_H-M   'P 1'
#
loop_
_entity.id
_entity.type
_entity.pdbx_description
1 polymer ?
#
loop_
_entity_poly.entity_id
_entity_poly.type
_entity_poly.pdbx_seq_one_letter_code
_entity_poly.pdbx_strand_id
1 'polypeptide(L)'
;MANKVRYFFIVFLSIFIFRVKGHTTKPDYQNEEETVLEFKRIINTLGQLRGYSNMDRIKFSVTEKQSYPVEKDLFERKTRKSSPFYQDTKHNETSQFAVCPECNNPVQVIGLYKSLNHTEKPFAKHCGKPVPGIGCYNNTNYEYCPYRAKRKHYTKESRKGSLDEVAIEIIRRMVLYFDKIIYLLQSQIGFFISPTLAEQMLRDFFNAKAYLYHGATLRNMPLILAYFSLNTSIVGRKVFSDELTRYINRTDNLYIDEHSQIRSNQYSNAGFYFLEHKTHLNEHHLSESIVFKITQGSFNDGEDIYEKKLDFDNNHIENLLNYILENISEYHKQKNATLLEIAQSVASDYGFKFT
;
A
#
# COMPACT_ATOMS: atom_id res chain seq x y z
N MET A 1 35.36 -7.97 -3.44
CA MET A 1 34.12 -7.50 -4.13
C MET A 1 34.23 -6.10 -4.75
N ALA A 2 35.04 -5.17 -4.23
CA ALA A 2 35.23 -3.83 -4.80
C ALA A 2 35.84 -3.81 -6.23
N ASN A 3 36.67 -4.79 -6.59
CA ASN A 3 37.33 -4.82 -7.90
C ASN A 3 36.43 -5.25 -9.07
N LYS A 4 35.35 -6.02 -8.84
CA LYS A 4 34.41 -6.42 -9.91
C LYS A 4 33.48 -5.27 -10.33
N VAL A 5 33.10 -4.40 -9.38
CA VAL A 5 32.25 -3.21 -9.65
C VAL A 5 33.03 -2.14 -10.41
N ARG A 6 34.32 -1.95 -10.10
CA ARG A 6 35.21 -1.03 -10.85
C ARG A 6 35.42 -1.47 -12.29
N TYR A 7 35.56 -2.78 -12.53
CA TYR A 7 35.69 -3.35 -13.88
C TYR A 7 34.41 -3.16 -14.71
N PHE A 8 33.24 -3.36 -14.11
CA PHE A 8 31.96 -3.17 -14.81
C PHE A 8 31.73 -1.70 -15.19
N PHE A 9 32.09 -0.76 -14.29
CA PHE A 9 31.97 0.68 -14.54
C PHE A 9 32.92 1.17 -15.64
N ILE A 10 34.17 0.65 -15.67
CA ILE A 10 35.15 1.00 -16.71
C ILE A 10 34.72 0.44 -18.07
N VAL A 11 34.29 -0.82 -18.13
CA VAL A 11 33.85 -1.44 -19.39
C VAL A 11 32.60 -0.75 -19.97
N PHE A 12 31.63 -0.38 -19.12
CA PHE A 12 30.44 0.36 -19.58
C PHE A 12 30.77 1.79 -20.04
N LEU A 13 31.64 2.51 -19.32
CA LEU A 13 32.06 3.86 -19.74
C LEU A 13 32.86 3.81 -21.05
N SER A 14 33.67 2.76 -21.26
CA SER A 14 34.42 2.55 -22.50
C SER A 14 33.51 2.25 -23.68
N ILE A 15 32.46 1.44 -23.51
CA ILE A 15 31.46 1.16 -24.55
C ILE A 15 30.66 2.42 -24.90
N PHE A 16 30.34 3.24 -23.89
CA PHE A 16 29.58 4.49 -24.08
C PHE A 16 30.42 5.57 -24.79
N ILE A 17 31.71 5.72 -24.44
CA ILE A 17 32.62 6.65 -25.12
C ILE A 17 32.92 6.20 -26.56
N PHE A 18 32.98 4.89 -26.84
CA PHE A 18 33.17 4.38 -28.20
C PHE A 18 31.95 4.64 -29.10
N ARG A 19 30.74 4.61 -28.56
CA ARG A 19 29.50 4.85 -29.32
C ARG A 19 29.27 6.33 -29.65
N VAL A 20 29.85 7.25 -28.89
CA VAL A 20 29.76 8.71 -29.10
C VAL A 20 30.84 9.25 -30.05
N LYS A 21 31.97 8.55 -30.22
CA LYS A 21 33.08 9.01 -31.10
C LYS A 21 33.00 8.57 -32.56
N GLY A 22 31.96 7.84 -32.96
CA GLY A 22 31.83 7.28 -34.29
C GLY A 22 30.51 7.61 -34.99
N HIS A 23 30.16 8.89 -35.12
CA HIS A 23 29.39 9.41 -36.25
C HIS A 23 29.24 10.94 -36.12
N THR A 24 29.72 11.66 -37.12
CA THR A 24 29.54 13.10 -37.30
C THR A 24 28.12 13.39 -37.78
N THR A 25 27.17 13.58 -36.86
CA THR A 25 25.90 14.28 -37.13
C THR A 25 25.42 14.97 -35.85
N LYS A 26 24.84 16.17 -36.00
CA LYS A 26 24.32 17.01 -34.90
C LYS A 26 23.39 16.22 -33.97
N PRO A 27 23.42 16.44 -32.65
CA PRO A 27 22.54 15.74 -31.71
C PRO A 27 21.08 16.16 -31.92
N ASP A 28 20.22 15.16 -32.02
CA ASP A 28 18.77 15.28 -32.13
C ASP A 28 18.17 15.39 -30.71
N TYR A 29 17.44 16.48 -30.45
CA TYR A 29 16.97 16.89 -29.11
C TYR A 29 15.86 16.00 -28.52
N GLN A 30 15.37 14.99 -29.26
CA GLN A 30 14.31 14.09 -28.77
C GLN A 30 14.83 12.92 -27.92
N ASN A 31 16.14 12.69 -27.84
CA ASN A 31 16.72 11.52 -27.16
C ASN A 31 17.19 11.80 -25.72
N GLU A 32 17.25 13.07 -25.30
CA GLU A 32 17.75 13.45 -23.97
C GLU A 32 16.77 13.08 -22.85
N GLU A 33 15.46 13.28 -23.04
CA GLU A 33 14.47 12.93 -22.01
C GLU A 33 14.40 11.43 -21.76
N GLU A 34 14.47 10.62 -22.81
CA GLU A 34 14.46 9.16 -22.72
C GLU A 34 15.75 8.64 -22.07
N THR A 35 16.90 9.23 -22.43
CA THR A 35 18.20 8.95 -21.81
C THR A 35 18.23 9.34 -20.33
N VAL A 36 17.64 10.49 -19.96
CA VAL A 36 17.52 10.95 -18.57
C VAL A 36 16.59 10.03 -17.78
N LEU A 37 15.48 9.58 -18.37
CA LEU A 37 14.54 8.65 -17.75
C LEU A 37 15.18 7.28 -17.51
N GLU A 38 15.97 6.81 -18.47
CA GLU A 38 16.71 5.54 -18.37
C GLU A 38 17.85 5.65 -17.34
N PHE A 39 18.56 6.78 -17.27
CA PHE A 39 19.53 7.06 -16.22
C PHE A 39 18.88 7.10 -14.83
N LYS A 40 17.71 7.75 -14.68
CA LYS A 40 16.94 7.75 -13.43
C LYS A 40 16.53 6.33 -13.02
N ARG A 41 16.09 5.50 -13.96
CA ARG A 41 15.78 4.08 -13.71
C ARG A 41 17.01 3.28 -13.26
N ILE A 42 18.16 3.48 -13.91
CA ILE A 42 19.41 2.81 -13.55
C ILE A 42 19.89 3.26 -12.15
N ILE A 43 19.82 4.56 -11.84
CA ILE A 43 20.17 5.09 -10.51
C ILE A 43 19.22 4.57 -9.43
N ASN A 44 17.91 4.51 -9.70
CA ASN A 44 16.95 3.89 -8.78
C ASN A 44 17.26 2.41 -8.54
N THR A 45 17.61 1.68 -9.59
CA THR A 45 18.02 0.27 -9.50
C THR A 45 19.33 0.12 -8.69
N LEU A 46 20.28 1.04 -8.87
CA LEU A 46 21.53 1.08 -8.09
C LEU A 46 21.32 1.55 -6.64
N GLY A 47 20.34 2.41 -6.37
CA GLY A 47 19.92 2.84 -5.02
C GLY A 47 19.31 1.68 -4.23
N GLN A 48 18.47 0.88 -4.90
CA GLN A 48 17.97 -0.40 -4.38
C GLN A 48 19.12 -1.37 -4.09
N LEU A 49 20.12 -1.48 -4.98
CA LEU A 49 21.31 -2.32 -4.79
C LEU A 49 22.24 -1.84 -3.64
N ARG A 50 22.26 -0.53 -3.34
CA ARG A 50 23.04 0.05 -2.21
C ARG A 50 22.35 -0.07 -0.85
N GLY A 51 21.13 -0.61 -0.79
CA GLY A 51 20.45 -0.86 0.48
C GLY A 51 19.72 0.35 1.08
N TYR A 52 19.46 1.40 0.30
CA TYR A 52 18.76 2.61 0.76
C TYR A 52 17.37 2.68 0.12
N SER A 53 16.37 2.21 0.85
CA SER A 53 14.96 2.44 0.58
C SER A 53 14.54 3.65 1.43
N ASN A 54 14.58 4.81 0.81
CA ASN A 54 14.24 6.06 1.45
C ASN A 54 12.72 6.22 1.48
N MET A 55 12.22 6.92 2.49
CA MET A 55 10.79 7.25 2.61
C MET A 55 10.59 8.76 2.55
N ASP A 56 9.56 9.18 1.84
CA ASP A 56 9.14 10.57 1.69
C ASP A 56 8.14 11.01 2.76
N ARG A 57 7.70 10.07 3.63
CA ARG A 57 6.70 10.33 4.68
C ARG A 57 7.08 9.76 6.03
N ILE A 58 6.64 10.47 7.08
CA ILE A 58 6.94 10.18 8.48
C ILE A 58 5.73 10.42 9.38
N LYS A 59 5.76 9.87 10.60
CA LYS A 59 4.87 10.23 11.71
C LYS A 59 5.68 10.81 12.87
N PHE A 60 5.02 11.57 13.73
CA PHE A 60 5.59 12.09 14.98
C PHE A 60 5.21 11.25 16.19
N SER A 61 4.22 10.36 16.06
CA SER A 61 3.87 9.34 17.08
C SER A 61 3.44 8.02 16.43
N VAL A 62 3.58 6.91 17.16
CA VAL A 62 3.04 5.60 16.75
C VAL A 62 1.51 5.62 16.66
N THR A 63 0.85 6.43 17.48
CA THR A 63 -0.61 6.59 17.55
C THR A 63 -1.16 7.56 16.52
N GLU A 64 -0.31 8.29 15.80
CA GLU A 64 -0.75 9.26 14.82
C GLU A 64 -1.45 8.54 13.65
N LYS A 65 -2.63 9.06 13.27
CA LYS A 65 -3.46 8.44 12.23
C LYS A 65 -3.04 8.81 10.82
N GLN A 66 -2.28 9.90 10.70
CA GLN A 66 -1.84 10.47 9.44
C GLN A 66 -0.31 10.53 9.40
N SER A 67 0.26 10.21 8.26
CA SER A 67 1.65 10.43 7.91
C SER A 67 1.80 11.79 7.22
N TYR A 68 2.99 12.36 7.30
CA TYR A 68 3.29 13.68 6.78
C TYR A 68 4.47 13.64 5.82
N PRO A 69 4.50 14.50 4.80
CA PRO A 69 5.68 14.63 3.94
C PRO A 69 6.89 15.05 4.77
N VAL A 70 8.07 14.58 4.38
CA VAL A 70 9.34 15.02 4.96
C VAL A 70 9.63 16.42 4.39
N GLU A 71 9.28 17.46 5.14
CA GLU A 71 9.47 18.86 4.77
C GLU A 71 9.99 19.65 5.97
N LYS A 72 10.93 20.58 5.72
CA LYS A 72 11.59 21.37 6.76
C LYS A 72 10.59 22.13 7.62
N ASP A 73 9.79 23.00 7.02
CA ASP A 73 8.93 23.91 7.78
C ASP A 73 7.85 23.15 8.56
N LEU A 74 7.31 22.07 7.98
CA LEU A 74 6.36 21.20 8.66
C LEU A 74 7.03 20.51 9.86
N PHE A 75 8.20 19.91 9.66
CA PHE A 75 8.94 19.21 10.70
C PHE A 75 9.25 20.14 11.87
N GLU A 76 9.76 21.33 11.59
CA GLU A 76 10.07 22.33 12.61
C GLU A 76 8.85 22.75 13.41
N ARG A 77 7.71 23.03 12.75
CA ARG A 77 6.47 23.41 13.44
C ARG A 77 5.92 22.29 14.32
N LYS A 78 5.89 21.05 13.80
CA LYS A 78 5.34 19.88 14.52
C LYS A 78 6.17 19.51 15.73
N THR A 79 7.49 19.57 15.61
CA THR A 79 8.44 19.16 16.66
C THR A 79 8.85 20.30 17.59
N ARG A 80 8.58 21.56 17.20
CA ARG A 80 9.09 22.77 17.85
C ARG A 80 10.61 22.73 18.08
N LYS A 81 11.34 22.06 17.18
CA LYS A 81 12.80 21.85 17.27
C LYS A 81 13.26 21.24 18.60
N SER A 82 12.43 20.39 19.20
CA SER A 82 12.63 19.89 20.55
C SER A 82 12.83 18.38 20.62
N SER A 83 13.36 17.92 21.77
CA SER A 83 13.41 16.50 22.13
C SER A 83 11.98 15.91 22.15
N PRO A 84 11.79 14.64 21.74
CA PRO A 84 12.80 13.66 21.35
C PRO A 84 13.20 13.72 19.87
N PHE A 85 12.61 14.59 19.07
CA PHE A 85 12.82 14.60 17.61
C PHE A 85 14.18 15.18 17.19
N TYR A 86 14.77 16.02 18.02
CA TYR A 86 16.13 16.54 17.87
C TYR A 86 16.99 15.92 18.98
N GLN A 87 18.02 15.17 18.59
CA GLN A 87 18.95 14.55 19.56
C GLN A 87 20.38 14.75 19.11
N ASP A 88 21.26 15.05 20.06
CA ASP A 88 22.68 15.17 19.78
C ASP A 88 23.32 13.79 19.60
N THR A 89 24.13 13.68 18.55
CA THR A 89 24.88 12.46 18.25
C THR A 89 26.29 12.55 18.83
N LYS A 90 27.03 11.43 18.81
CA LYS A 90 28.40 11.31 19.33
C LYS A 90 29.41 12.32 18.75
N HIS A 91 29.08 13.01 17.66
CA HIS A 91 29.92 14.01 17.00
C HIS A 91 29.46 15.45 17.21
N ASN A 92 28.63 15.72 18.24
CA ASN A 92 28.01 17.03 18.50
C ASN A 92 27.15 17.56 17.32
N GLU A 93 26.72 16.68 16.43
CA GLU A 93 25.74 17.01 15.39
C GLU A 93 24.35 16.63 15.88
N THR A 94 23.43 17.58 15.85
CA THR A 94 22.01 17.32 16.14
C THR A 94 21.36 16.59 14.97
N SER A 95 20.89 15.37 15.22
CA SER A 95 20.14 14.56 14.27
C SER A 95 18.64 14.69 14.48
N GLN A 96 17.88 14.55 13.39
CA GLN A 96 16.43 14.61 13.39
C GLN A 96 15.85 13.20 13.27
N PHE A 97 14.88 12.87 14.10
CA PHE A 97 14.25 11.56 14.16
C PHE A 97 12.73 11.66 14.05
N ALA A 98 12.11 10.60 13.55
CA ALA A 98 10.67 10.44 13.41
C ALA A 98 10.29 8.96 13.43
N VAL A 99 9.02 8.67 13.17
CA VAL A 99 8.47 7.31 13.16
C VAL A 99 8.12 6.89 11.74
N CYS A 100 8.49 5.67 11.34
CA CYS A 100 8.08 5.10 10.06
C CYS A 100 6.55 4.91 10.03
N PRO A 101 5.85 5.35 8.96
CA PRO A 101 4.40 5.20 8.87
C PRO A 101 3.94 3.74 8.72
N GLU A 102 4.77 2.85 8.17
CA GLU A 102 4.40 1.47 7.87
C GLU A 102 4.70 0.47 8.98
N CYS A 103 5.82 0.64 9.69
CA CYS A 103 6.29 -0.36 10.65
C CYS A 103 6.48 0.18 12.08
N ASN A 104 6.15 1.46 12.33
CA ASN A 104 6.30 2.16 13.61
C ASN A 104 7.74 2.22 14.19
N ASN A 105 8.74 1.75 13.45
CA ASN A 105 10.13 1.81 13.85
C ASN A 105 10.70 3.24 13.75
N PRO A 106 11.76 3.55 14.54
CA PRO A 106 12.47 4.82 14.43
C PRO A 106 13.13 5.01 13.06
N VAL A 107 13.03 6.24 12.56
CA VAL A 107 13.68 6.69 11.33
C VAL A 107 14.44 7.98 11.59
N GLN A 108 15.56 8.15 10.90
CA GLN A 108 16.33 9.38 10.87
C GLN A 108 15.93 10.18 9.64
N VAL A 109 15.65 11.46 9.82
CA VAL A 109 15.39 12.41 8.73
C VAL A 109 16.74 12.94 8.22
N ILE A 110 16.98 12.81 6.92
CA ILE A 110 18.22 13.15 6.23
C ILE A 110 17.94 14.28 5.24
N GLY A 111 18.87 15.24 5.16
CA GLY A 111 18.79 16.34 4.19
C GLY A 111 17.85 17.48 4.58
N LEU A 112 17.34 17.52 5.81
CA LEU A 112 16.38 18.55 6.25
C LEU A 112 16.96 19.98 6.21
N TYR A 113 18.25 20.10 6.52
CA TYR A 113 18.98 21.37 6.59
C TYR A 113 20.17 21.47 5.64
N LYS A 114 20.75 20.33 5.28
CA LYS A 114 21.93 20.25 4.41
C LYS A 114 21.48 19.67 3.08
N SER A 115 21.71 20.40 1.98
CA SER A 115 21.45 19.88 0.64
C SER A 115 22.27 18.61 0.39
N LEU A 116 21.67 17.64 -0.30
CA LEU A 116 22.29 16.37 -0.59
C LEU A 116 22.72 16.33 -2.06
N ASN A 117 23.91 15.81 -2.33
CA ASN A 117 24.49 15.77 -3.69
C ASN A 117 23.71 14.89 -4.69
N HIS A 118 22.77 14.07 -4.21
CA HIS A 118 22.11 13.01 -5.00
C HIS A 118 20.58 13.01 -4.87
N THR A 119 20.01 13.98 -4.15
CA THR A 119 18.55 14.19 -4.07
C THR A 119 18.28 15.63 -3.63
N GLU A 120 17.31 16.26 -4.29
CA GLU A 120 16.89 17.63 -3.96
C GLU A 120 15.97 17.68 -2.73
N LYS A 121 15.35 16.54 -2.37
CA LYS A 121 14.35 16.48 -1.30
C LYS A 121 14.87 15.71 -0.08
N PRO A 122 14.57 16.20 1.14
CA PRO A 122 14.84 15.43 2.35
C PRO A 122 14.00 14.16 2.36
N PHE A 123 14.51 13.14 3.05
CA PHE A 123 13.86 11.84 3.18
C PHE A 123 14.15 11.24 4.54
N ALA A 124 13.44 10.17 4.90
CA ALA A 124 13.71 9.41 6.10
C ALA A 124 14.29 8.03 5.80
N LYS A 125 15.09 7.52 6.74
CA LYS A 125 15.71 6.20 6.68
C LYS A 125 15.57 5.50 8.03
N HIS A 126 15.24 4.21 8.03
CA HIS A 126 15.26 3.41 9.25
C HIS A 126 16.60 3.47 9.99
N CYS A 127 16.55 3.67 11.30
CA CYS A 127 17.72 3.62 12.16
C CYS A 127 18.24 2.18 12.35
N GLY A 128 17.36 1.18 12.22
CA GLY A 128 17.69 -0.23 12.43
C GLY A 128 17.92 -0.62 13.90
N LYS A 129 17.70 0.32 14.83
CA LYS A 129 17.87 0.17 16.28
C LYS A 129 16.89 1.08 17.02
N PRO A 130 16.63 0.84 18.31
CA PRO A 130 15.86 1.76 19.15
C PRO A 130 16.48 3.17 19.20
N VAL A 131 15.63 4.19 19.26
CA VAL A 131 16.00 5.59 19.49
C VAL A 131 15.14 6.10 20.65
N PRO A 132 15.73 6.63 21.74
CA PRO A 132 14.97 7.06 22.91
C PRO A 132 13.87 8.06 22.54
N GLY A 133 12.64 7.81 23.02
CA GLY A 133 11.49 8.69 22.79
C GLY A 133 10.93 8.69 21.36
N ILE A 134 11.45 7.85 20.45
CA ILE A 134 11.00 7.79 19.06
C ILE A 134 10.52 6.38 18.73
N GLY A 135 9.25 6.24 18.36
CA GLY A 135 8.67 4.99 17.86
C GLY A 135 8.72 3.83 18.87
N CYS A 136 8.36 2.64 18.38
CA CYS A 136 8.50 1.38 19.10
C CYS A 136 9.35 0.43 18.25
N TYR A 137 10.62 0.22 18.62
CA TYR A 137 11.49 -0.63 17.81
C TYR A 137 11.02 -2.09 17.87
N ASN A 138 10.68 -2.64 16.70
CA ASN A 138 10.31 -4.04 16.49
C ASN A 138 11.06 -4.58 15.28
N ASN A 139 11.98 -5.52 15.53
CA ASN A 139 12.85 -6.08 14.48
C ASN A 139 12.06 -6.82 13.39
N THR A 140 11.04 -7.60 13.75
CA THR A 140 10.20 -8.29 12.77
C THR A 140 9.53 -7.29 11.83
N ASN A 141 8.89 -6.25 12.37
CA ASN A 141 8.26 -5.22 11.54
C ASN A 141 9.28 -4.46 10.67
N TYR A 142 10.50 -4.25 11.17
CA TYR A 142 11.58 -3.66 10.38
C TYR A 142 11.98 -4.57 9.21
N GLU A 143 12.20 -5.87 9.47
CA GLU A 143 12.65 -6.85 8.48
C GLU A 143 11.69 -6.99 7.30
N TYR A 144 10.39 -6.89 7.56
CA TYR A 144 9.31 -6.98 6.59
C TYR A 144 8.77 -5.61 6.13
N CYS A 145 9.38 -4.50 6.53
CA CYS A 145 8.92 -3.17 6.13
C CYS A 145 9.10 -2.96 4.61
N PRO A 146 8.12 -2.38 3.89
CA PRO A 146 8.24 -2.09 2.47
C PRO A 146 9.36 -1.09 2.15
N TYR A 147 9.66 -0.17 3.08
CA TYR A 147 10.81 0.73 2.99
C TYR A 147 12.10 0.11 3.54
N ARG A 148 12.30 -1.20 3.40
CA ARG A 148 13.58 -1.88 3.66
C ARG A 148 14.14 -2.47 2.37
N ALA A 149 15.31 -2.00 1.94
CA ALA A 149 15.90 -2.39 0.67
C ALA A 149 16.18 -3.90 0.55
N LYS A 150 16.51 -4.56 1.66
CA LYS A 150 16.66 -6.03 1.73
C LYS A 150 15.50 -6.67 2.49
N ARG A 151 14.26 -6.23 2.23
CA ARG A 151 13.03 -6.76 2.85
C ARG A 151 13.05 -8.29 2.84
N LYS A 152 12.69 -8.92 3.96
CA LYS A 152 12.49 -10.36 4.00
C LYS A 152 11.34 -10.74 3.07
N HIS A 153 11.52 -11.82 2.32
CA HIS A 153 10.48 -12.40 1.49
C HIS A 153 9.35 -12.97 2.36
N TYR A 154 8.12 -12.87 1.89
CA TYR A 154 6.93 -13.44 2.51
C TYR A 154 5.93 -13.86 1.42
N THR A 155 5.08 -14.82 1.75
CA THR A 155 3.99 -15.33 0.91
C THR A 155 2.64 -15.04 1.55
N LYS A 156 1.53 -15.33 0.83
CA LYS A 156 0.16 -15.15 1.34
C LYS A 156 -0.10 -15.89 2.64
N GLU A 157 0.59 -17.00 2.87
CA GLU A 157 0.47 -17.87 4.05
C GLU A 157 1.28 -17.35 5.24
N SER A 158 2.22 -16.42 5.00
CA SER A 158 3.13 -15.95 6.04
C SER A 158 2.39 -15.13 7.11
N ARG A 159 2.67 -15.41 8.39
CA ARG A 159 2.08 -14.72 9.54
C ARG A 159 3.15 -14.30 10.54
N LYS A 160 2.95 -13.15 11.17
CA LYS A 160 3.66 -12.76 12.39
C LYS A 160 3.40 -13.80 13.48
N GLY A 161 4.43 -14.13 14.25
CA GLY A 161 4.33 -15.12 15.33
C GLY A 161 3.53 -14.66 16.56
N SER A 162 3.26 -13.36 16.69
CA SER A 162 2.52 -12.79 17.82
C SER A 162 1.70 -11.57 17.38
N LEU A 163 0.67 -11.26 18.17
CA LEU A 163 -0.10 -10.03 18.03
C LEU A 163 0.74 -8.85 18.55
N ASP A 164 1.17 -7.98 17.65
CA ASP A 164 1.91 -6.76 17.98
C ASP A 164 1.01 -5.51 17.94
N GLU A 165 1.54 -4.36 18.38
CA GLU A 165 0.80 -3.09 18.38
C GLU A 165 0.24 -2.72 17.00
N VAL A 166 0.97 -3.02 15.92
CA VAL A 166 0.53 -2.77 14.55
C VAL A 166 -0.67 -3.64 14.20
N ALA A 167 -0.62 -4.94 14.52
CA ALA A 167 -1.73 -5.85 14.27
C ALA A 167 -2.98 -5.48 15.07
N ILE A 168 -2.83 -5.09 16.34
CA ILE A 168 -3.94 -4.59 17.16
C ILE A 168 -4.58 -3.35 16.51
N GLU A 169 -3.76 -2.41 16.07
CA GLU A 169 -4.25 -1.19 15.44
C GLU A 169 -4.88 -1.46 14.06
N ILE A 170 -4.38 -2.43 13.28
CA ILE A 170 -5.04 -2.90 12.05
C ILE A 170 -6.44 -3.40 12.37
N ILE A 171 -6.62 -4.25 13.39
CA ILE A 171 -7.95 -4.77 13.74
C ILE A 171 -8.85 -3.60 14.18
N ARG A 172 -8.34 -2.73 15.06
CA ARG A 172 -9.10 -1.58 15.56
C ARG A 172 -9.58 -0.68 14.42
N ARG A 173 -8.69 -0.35 13.48
CA ARG A 173 -9.03 0.51 12.34
C ARG A 173 -9.89 -0.19 11.30
N MET A 174 -9.71 -1.50 11.10
CA MET A 174 -10.60 -2.31 10.25
C MET A 174 -12.04 -2.19 10.73
N VAL A 175 -12.26 -2.24 12.05
CA VAL A 175 -13.60 -2.10 12.65
C VAL A 175 -14.09 -0.65 12.61
N LEU A 176 -13.28 0.31 13.09
CA LEU A 176 -13.69 1.71 13.21
C LEU A 176 -13.98 2.39 11.87
N TYR A 177 -13.30 1.95 10.80
CA TYR A 177 -13.41 2.54 9.47
C TYR A 177 -14.00 1.58 8.45
N PHE A 178 -14.73 0.57 8.91
CA PHE A 178 -15.22 -0.50 8.02
C PHE A 178 -16.10 0.04 6.89
N ASP A 179 -16.97 1.01 7.19
CA ASP A 179 -17.79 1.72 6.22
C ASP A 179 -16.97 2.36 5.09
N LYS A 180 -15.89 3.07 5.45
CA LYS A 180 -14.97 3.73 4.51
C LYS A 180 -14.15 2.73 3.70
N ILE A 181 -13.74 1.65 4.34
CA ILE A 181 -13.00 0.56 3.68
C ILE A 181 -13.89 -0.08 2.60
N ILE A 182 -15.14 -0.41 2.95
CA ILE A 182 -16.12 -0.95 2.01
C ILE A 182 -16.39 0.07 0.89
N TYR A 183 -16.58 1.36 1.23
CA TYR A 183 -16.78 2.43 0.26
C TYR A 183 -15.63 2.54 -0.77
N LEU A 184 -14.38 2.46 -0.32
CA LEU A 184 -13.24 2.49 -1.22
C LEU A 184 -13.24 1.26 -2.14
N LEU A 185 -13.42 0.06 -1.58
CA LEU A 185 -13.39 -1.18 -2.36
C LEU A 185 -14.48 -1.20 -3.43
N GLN A 186 -15.73 -0.88 -3.08
CA GLN A 186 -16.82 -0.81 -4.05
C GLN A 186 -16.49 0.17 -5.19
N SER A 187 -15.90 1.35 -4.90
CA SER A 187 -15.52 2.32 -5.94
C SER A 187 -14.47 1.79 -6.93
N GLN A 188 -13.64 0.83 -6.51
CA GLN A 188 -12.58 0.25 -7.34
C GLN A 188 -13.09 -0.92 -8.19
N ILE A 189 -13.97 -1.75 -7.63
CA ILE A 189 -14.49 -2.97 -8.28
C ILE A 189 -15.74 -2.73 -9.13
N GLY A 190 -16.46 -1.63 -8.93
CA GLY A 190 -17.57 -1.22 -9.80
C GLY A 190 -18.93 -1.84 -9.52
N PHE A 191 -19.10 -2.54 -8.41
CA PHE A 191 -20.38 -3.07 -7.94
C PHE A 191 -20.57 -2.84 -6.43
N PHE A 192 -21.82 -2.86 -5.97
CA PHE A 192 -22.16 -2.64 -4.57
C PHE A 192 -21.83 -3.85 -3.70
N ILE A 193 -21.08 -3.60 -2.63
CA ILE A 193 -20.87 -4.57 -1.56
C ILE A 193 -22.06 -4.48 -0.59
N SER A 194 -22.91 -5.50 -0.59
CA SER A 194 -24.03 -5.63 0.36
C SER A 194 -23.53 -5.85 1.79
N PRO A 195 -24.28 -5.50 2.84
CA PRO A 195 -23.91 -5.76 4.23
C PRO A 195 -23.49 -7.22 4.50
N THR A 196 -24.24 -8.19 3.97
CA THR A 196 -23.90 -9.63 4.08
C THR A 196 -22.57 -10.00 3.42
N LEU A 197 -22.25 -9.37 2.28
CA LEU A 197 -20.95 -9.59 1.62
C LEU A 197 -19.82 -8.95 2.42
N ALA A 198 -20.03 -7.73 2.92
CA ALA A 198 -19.05 -7.06 3.77
C ALA A 198 -18.77 -7.91 5.03
N GLU A 199 -19.81 -8.42 5.70
CA GLU A 199 -19.67 -9.34 6.82
C GLU A 199 -18.82 -10.57 6.45
N GLN A 200 -19.13 -11.23 5.33
CA GLN A 200 -18.36 -12.39 4.86
C GLN A 200 -16.89 -12.05 4.63
N MET A 201 -16.60 -10.96 3.92
CA MET A 201 -15.23 -10.50 3.67
C MET A 201 -14.47 -10.24 4.97
N LEU A 202 -15.14 -9.66 5.98
CA LEU A 202 -14.54 -9.40 7.28
C LEU A 202 -14.31 -10.70 8.08
N ARG A 203 -15.25 -11.65 8.01
CA ARG A 203 -15.05 -12.99 8.60
C ARG A 203 -13.87 -13.71 7.95
N ASP A 204 -13.74 -13.65 6.63
CA ASP A 204 -12.59 -14.22 5.91
C ASP A 204 -11.26 -13.59 6.37
N PHE A 205 -11.23 -12.27 6.53
CA PHE A 205 -10.08 -11.54 7.06
C PHE A 205 -9.66 -12.04 8.46
N PHE A 206 -10.61 -12.23 9.38
CA PHE A 206 -10.34 -12.75 10.72
C PHE A 206 -9.96 -14.23 10.71
N ASN A 207 -10.67 -15.07 9.96
CA ASN A 207 -10.38 -16.49 9.78
C ASN A 207 -8.95 -16.72 9.26
N ALA A 208 -8.56 -15.93 8.25
CA ALA A 208 -7.21 -15.99 7.70
C ALA A 208 -6.15 -15.39 8.63
N LYS A 209 -6.52 -14.77 9.76
CA LYS A 209 -5.63 -13.95 10.60
C LYS A 209 -4.86 -12.92 9.78
N ALA A 210 -5.53 -12.27 8.84
CA ALA A 210 -4.91 -11.36 7.88
C ALA A 210 -4.26 -10.14 8.55
N TYR A 211 -4.70 -9.74 9.75
CA TYR A 211 -4.03 -8.75 10.58
C TYR A 211 -2.61 -9.14 11.04
N LEU A 212 -2.25 -10.43 10.96
CA LEU A 212 -0.88 -10.92 11.19
C LEU A 212 -0.09 -11.13 9.90
N TYR A 213 -0.64 -10.85 8.73
CA TYR A 213 0.10 -10.97 7.47
C TYR A 213 1.26 -9.96 7.41
N HIS A 214 2.45 -10.37 6.98
CA HIS A 214 3.63 -9.48 6.90
C HIS A 214 3.47 -8.33 5.90
N GLY A 215 2.57 -8.48 4.93
CA GLY A 215 2.22 -7.40 4.02
C GLY A 215 1.12 -6.47 4.54
N ALA A 216 0.50 -6.74 5.69
CA ALA A 216 -0.57 -5.91 6.22
C ALA A 216 -0.01 -4.71 7.00
N THR A 217 -0.53 -3.52 6.68
CA THR A 217 -0.15 -2.25 7.31
C THR A 217 -1.38 -1.39 7.56
N LEU A 218 -1.20 -0.28 8.29
CA LEU A 218 -2.30 0.66 8.56
C LEU A 218 -2.78 1.41 7.32
N ARG A 219 -1.98 1.43 6.23
CA ARG A 219 -2.25 2.22 5.03
C ARG A 219 -2.76 1.39 3.86
N ASN A 220 -2.91 0.07 4.01
CA ASN A 220 -3.39 -0.83 2.95
C ASN A 220 -4.55 -1.75 3.36
N MET A 221 -5.17 -1.51 4.53
CA MET A 221 -6.24 -2.36 5.06
C MET A 221 -7.35 -2.71 4.07
N PRO A 222 -7.83 -1.80 3.19
CA PRO A 222 -8.81 -2.17 2.16
C PRO A 222 -8.32 -3.28 1.23
N LEU A 223 -7.06 -3.21 0.77
CA LEU A 223 -6.48 -4.22 -0.10
C LEU A 223 -6.35 -5.55 0.63
N ILE A 224 -5.95 -5.51 1.90
CA ILE A 224 -5.77 -6.73 2.70
C ILE A 224 -7.12 -7.41 2.94
N LEU A 225 -8.18 -6.66 3.21
CA LEU A 225 -9.54 -7.19 3.31
C LEU A 225 -9.91 -7.93 2.01
N ALA A 226 -9.75 -7.28 0.86
CA ALA A 226 -10.05 -7.87 -0.45
C ALA A 226 -9.18 -9.09 -0.76
N TYR A 227 -7.86 -9.00 -0.56
CA TYR A 227 -6.90 -10.05 -0.87
C TYR A 227 -7.11 -11.34 -0.09
N PHE A 228 -7.64 -11.25 1.12
CA PHE A 228 -7.97 -12.41 1.96
C PHE A 228 -9.44 -12.85 1.87
N SER A 229 -10.28 -12.14 1.12
CA SER A 229 -11.65 -12.57 0.85
C SER A 229 -11.65 -13.80 -0.06
N LEU A 230 -12.56 -14.74 0.21
CA LEU A 230 -12.74 -15.94 -0.60
C LEU A 230 -13.50 -15.62 -1.89
N ASN A 231 -13.35 -16.51 -2.89
CA ASN A 231 -14.15 -16.43 -4.10
C ASN A 231 -15.64 -16.45 -3.75
N THR A 232 -16.36 -15.42 -4.19
CA THR A 232 -17.78 -15.22 -3.86
C THR A 232 -18.59 -14.99 -5.12
N SER A 233 -19.84 -15.45 -5.13
CA SER A 233 -20.71 -15.28 -6.30
C SER A 233 -20.86 -13.82 -6.70
N ILE A 234 -20.69 -13.57 -8.00
CA ILE A 234 -20.90 -12.28 -8.65
C ILE A 234 -22.36 -12.11 -9.12
N VAL A 235 -23.12 -13.21 -9.20
CA VAL A 235 -24.54 -13.19 -9.59
C VAL A 235 -25.36 -12.52 -8.48
N GLY A 236 -26.33 -11.70 -8.88
CA GLY A 236 -27.18 -10.88 -8.02
C GLY A 236 -26.54 -9.57 -7.54
N ARG A 237 -25.26 -9.32 -7.86
CA ARG A 237 -24.59 -8.07 -7.48
C ARG A 237 -25.07 -6.91 -8.35
N LYS A 238 -25.37 -5.78 -7.71
CA LYS A 238 -25.77 -4.55 -8.40
C LYS A 238 -24.53 -3.79 -8.87
N VAL A 239 -24.42 -3.56 -10.16
CA VAL A 239 -23.30 -2.91 -10.84
C VAL A 239 -23.62 -1.43 -11.06
N PHE A 240 -22.60 -0.59 -10.98
CA PHE A 240 -22.69 0.83 -11.33
C PHE A 240 -21.56 1.30 -12.24
N SER A 241 -20.62 0.40 -12.60
CA SER A 241 -19.52 0.70 -13.51
C SER A 241 -19.89 0.35 -14.96
N ASP A 242 -19.83 1.32 -15.85
CA ASP A 242 -20.04 1.12 -17.29
C ASP A 242 -18.99 0.21 -17.92
N GLU A 243 -17.76 0.23 -17.37
CA GLU A 243 -16.70 -0.69 -17.77
C GLU A 243 -17.13 -2.13 -17.48
N LEU A 244 -17.49 -2.41 -16.22
CA LEU A 244 -17.87 -3.75 -15.79
C LEU A 244 -19.14 -4.24 -16.52
N THR A 245 -20.14 -3.38 -16.70
CA THR A 245 -21.35 -3.68 -17.47
C THR A 245 -21.03 -4.13 -18.89
N ARG A 246 -20.13 -3.42 -19.59
CA ARG A 246 -19.72 -3.79 -20.95
C ARG A 246 -19.01 -5.14 -21.01
N TYR A 247 -18.19 -5.48 -20.02
CA TYR A 247 -17.53 -6.77 -19.96
C TYR A 247 -18.51 -7.91 -19.68
N ILE A 248 -19.39 -7.75 -18.69
CA ILE A 248 -20.40 -8.75 -18.34
C ILE A 248 -21.31 -9.05 -19.54
N ASN A 249 -21.83 -8.02 -20.22
CA ASN A 249 -22.74 -8.19 -21.37
C ASN A 249 -22.07 -8.77 -22.63
N ARG A 250 -20.74 -8.94 -22.65
CA ARG A 250 -20.02 -9.63 -23.73
C ARG A 250 -19.85 -11.13 -23.47
N THR A 251 -20.16 -11.59 -22.26
CA THR A 251 -20.15 -13.01 -21.94
C THR A 251 -21.46 -13.65 -22.39
N ASP A 252 -21.41 -14.93 -22.79
CA ASP A 252 -22.62 -15.62 -23.27
C ASP A 252 -23.64 -15.93 -22.15
N ASN A 253 -23.17 -15.93 -20.90
CA ASN A 253 -23.88 -16.52 -19.78
C ASN A 253 -24.28 -15.53 -18.68
N LEU A 254 -23.65 -14.37 -18.64
CA LEU A 254 -23.97 -13.30 -17.68
C LEU A 254 -24.48 -12.09 -18.44
N TYR A 255 -25.43 -11.39 -17.82
CA TYR A 255 -25.97 -10.15 -18.35
C TYR A 255 -26.36 -9.22 -17.21
N ILE A 256 -26.54 -7.95 -17.51
CA ILE A 256 -27.07 -6.96 -16.58
C ILE A 256 -28.58 -6.78 -16.84
N ASP A 257 -29.40 -6.99 -15.82
CA ASP A 257 -30.86 -6.77 -15.89
C ASP A 257 -31.24 -5.28 -15.78
N GLU A 258 -32.53 -4.98 -15.91
CA GLU A 258 -33.11 -3.63 -15.82
C GLU A 258 -32.89 -2.95 -14.46
N HIS A 259 -32.54 -3.72 -13.42
CA HIS A 259 -32.23 -3.23 -12.07
C HIS A 259 -30.72 -3.05 -11.83
N SER A 260 -29.93 -3.14 -12.90
CA SER A 260 -28.47 -3.11 -12.89
C SER A 260 -27.84 -4.26 -12.10
N GLN A 261 -28.52 -5.41 -12.01
CA GLN A 261 -27.98 -6.59 -11.33
C GLN A 261 -27.41 -7.59 -12.32
N ILE A 262 -26.30 -8.23 -11.94
CA ILE A 262 -25.73 -9.34 -12.71
C ILE A 262 -26.65 -10.55 -12.58
N ARG A 263 -27.14 -11.04 -13.70
CA ARG A 263 -27.95 -12.26 -13.81
C ARG A 263 -27.24 -13.27 -14.69
N SER A 264 -27.73 -14.50 -14.64
CA SER A 264 -27.26 -15.56 -15.51
C SER A 264 -28.42 -16.27 -16.16
N ASN A 265 -28.25 -16.63 -17.44
CA ASN A 265 -29.26 -17.37 -18.22
C ASN A 265 -29.34 -18.84 -17.82
N GLN A 266 -28.39 -19.33 -17.03
CA GLN A 266 -28.31 -20.71 -16.57
C GLN A 266 -27.75 -20.78 -15.15
N TYR A 267 -27.72 -21.98 -14.56
CA TYR A 267 -26.98 -22.18 -13.32
C TYR A 267 -25.51 -21.83 -13.55
N SER A 268 -24.99 -20.87 -12.79
CA SER A 268 -23.66 -20.31 -13.00
C SER A 268 -22.89 -20.27 -11.71
N ASN A 269 -21.68 -20.84 -11.74
CA ASN A 269 -20.69 -20.73 -10.68
C ASN A 269 -19.83 -19.46 -10.83
N ALA A 270 -20.36 -18.42 -11.49
CA ALA A 270 -19.62 -17.19 -11.67
C ALA A 270 -19.33 -16.51 -10.32
N GLY A 271 -18.06 -16.20 -10.11
CA GLY A 271 -17.56 -15.62 -8.87
C GLY A 271 -16.52 -14.55 -9.13
N PHE A 272 -16.11 -13.87 -8.06
CA PHE A 272 -15.04 -12.92 -8.11
C PHE A 272 -14.07 -13.12 -6.95
N TYR A 273 -12.81 -12.77 -7.18
CA TYR A 273 -11.74 -12.96 -6.21
C TYR A 273 -10.58 -12.00 -6.46
N PHE A 274 -9.63 -11.96 -5.52
CA PHE A 274 -8.49 -11.07 -5.55
C PHE A 274 -7.17 -11.85 -5.37
N LEU A 275 -6.17 -11.51 -6.18
CA LEU A 275 -4.83 -12.12 -6.14
C LEU A 275 -3.71 -11.08 -6.18
N GLU A 276 -2.48 -11.57 -6.09
CA GLU A 276 -1.26 -10.82 -6.39
C GLU A 276 -1.11 -9.49 -5.65
N HIS A 277 -1.24 -9.52 -4.32
CA HIS A 277 -0.83 -8.38 -3.50
C HIS A 277 0.66 -8.07 -3.73
N LYS A 278 0.93 -6.89 -4.28
CA LYS A 278 2.27 -6.40 -4.62
C LYS A 278 2.48 -5.01 -4.04
N THR A 279 3.72 -4.75 -3.64
CA THR A 279 4.15 -3.44 -3.15
C THR A 279 5.10 -2.81 -4.17
N HIS A 280 4.88 -1.53 -4.47
CA HIS A 280 5.67 -0.77 -5.43
C HIS A 280 6.28 0.45 -4.73
N LEU A 281 7.61 0.57 -4.78
CA LEU A 281 8.33 1.73 -4.27
C LEU A 281 8.90 2.51 -5.44
N ASN A 282 8.20 3.57 -5.84
CA ASN A 282 8.62 4.45 -6.92
C ASN A 282 9.37 5.63 -6.33
N GLU A 283 10.69 5.66 -6.52
CA GLU A 283 11.62 6.55 -5.82
C GLU A 283 11.50 6.39 -4.29
N HIS A 284 10.65 7.20 -3.65
CA HIS A 284 10.43 7.23 -2.20
C HIS A 284 8.95 7.06 -1.83
N HIS A 285 8.07 7.05 -2.83
CA HIS A 285 6.63 6.96 -2.63
C HIS A 285 6.16 5.53 -2.75
N LEU A 286 5.32 5.11 -1.80
CA LEU A 286 4.83 3.75 -1.69
C LEU A 286 3.41 3.64 -2.22
N SER A 287 3.21 2.71 -3.14
CA SER A 287 1.89 2.27 -3.60
C SER A 287 1.79 0.76 -3.56
N GLU A 288 0.56 0.25 -3.62
CA GLU A 288 0.29 -1.17 -3.55
C GLU A 288 -0.77 -1.56 -4.57
N SER A 289 -0.75 -2.82 -5.00
CA SER A 289 -1.72 -3.31 -5.98
C SER A 289 -2.24 -4.69 -5.64
N ILE A 290 -3.45 -4.98 -6.09
CA ILE A 290 -4.04 -6.33 -6.16
C ILE A 290 -4.66 -6.51 -7.54
N VAL A 291 -4.85 -7.76 -7.96
CA VAL A 291 -5.55 -8.09 -9.20
C VAL A 291 -6.94 -8.58 -8.84
N PHE A 292 -7.97 -7.86 -9.31
CA PHE A 292 -9.38 -8.22 -9.19
C PHE A 292 -9.79 -9.03 -10.42
N LYS A 293 -10.42 -10.18 -10.20
CA LYS A 293 -10.84 -11.10 -11.26
C LYS A 293 -12.29 -11.52 -11.10
N ILE A 294 -12.95 -11.75 -12.22
CA ILE A 294 -14.24 -12.45 -12.30
C ILE A 294 -14.01 -13.72 -13.08
N THR A 295 -14.47 -14.83 -12.52
CA THR A 295 -14.36 -16.15 -13.13
C THR A 295 -15.72 -16.75 -13.39
N GLN A 296 -15.78 -17.65 -14.35
CA GLN A 296 -16.92 -18.48 -14.63
C GLN A 296 -16.48 -19.93 -14.88
N GLY A 297 -17.27 -20.90 -14.40
CA GLY A 297 -17.05 -22.33 -14.65
C GLY A 297 -16.92 -23.14 -13.36
N SER A 298 -16.73 -24.46 -13.49
CA SER A 298 -16.49 -25.37 -12.38
C SER A 298 -15.06 -25.26 -11.85
N PHE A 299 -14.84 -25.79 -10.65
CA PHE A 299 -13.49 -25.97 -10.11
C PHE A 299 -12.64 -26.82 -11.10
N ASN A 300 -11.44 -26.34 -11.46
CA ASN A 300 -10.51 -26.83 -12.50
C ASN A 300 -10.82 -26.51 -13.97
N ASP A 301 -12.07 -26.18 -14.32
CA ASP A 301 -12.45 -25.83 -15.71
C ASP A 301 -12.93 -24.36 -15.83
N GLY A 302 -12.70 -23.58 -14.78
CA GLY A 302 -13.07 -22.17 -14.72
C GLY A 302 -12.09 -21.30 -15.51
N GLU A 303 -12.64 -20.29 -16.19
CA GLU A 303 -11.86 -19.27 -16.89
C GLU A 303 -12.06 -17.90 -16.23
N ASP A 304 -11.06 -17.03 -16.39
CA ASP A 304 -11.15 -15.63 -15.98
C ASP A 304 -11.75 -14.81 -17.12
N ILE A 305 -12.96 -14.29 -16.91
CA ILE A 305 -13.72 -13.52 -17.90
C ILE A 305 -13.50 -12.00 -17.77
N TYR A 306 -12.91 -11.56 -16.66
CA TYR A 306 -12.55 -10.18 -16.42
C TYR A 306 -11.34 -10.10 -15.50
N GLU A 307 -10.43 -9.18 -15.80
CA GLU A 307 -9.28 -8.89 -14.97
C GLU A 307 -9.07 -7.37 -14.90
N LYS A 308 -8.87 -6.85 -13.70
CA LYS A 308 -8.48 -5.46 -13.48
C LYS A 308 -7.43 -5.37 -12.37
N LYS A 309 -6.31 -4.73 -12.69
CA LYS A 309 -5.33 -4.34 -11.68
C LYS A 309 -5.87 -3.13 -10.91
N LEU A 310 -5.96 -3.27 -9.59
CA LEU A 310 -6.34 -2.21 -8.69
C LEU A 310 -5.09 -1.65 -8.05
N ASP A 311 -4.70 -0.44 -8.46
CA ASP A 311 -3.59 0.31 -7.87
C ASP A 311 -4.10 1.24 -6.78
N PHE A 312 -3.46 1.19 -5.62
CA PHE A 312 -3.83 1.98 -4.46
C PHE A 312 -2.68 2.84 -4.00
N ASP A 313 -2.99 4.11 -3.84
CA ASP A 313 -2.10 5.07 -3.21
C ASP A 313 -2.31 5.05 -1.69
N ASN A 314 -1.25 4.76 -0.94
CA ASN A 314 -1.31 4.65 0.51
C ASN A 314 -1.71 5.98 1.18
N ASN A 315 -1.42 7.14 0.56
CA ASN A 315 -1.82 8.44 1.09
C ASN A 315 -3.30 8.71 0.84
N HIS A 316 -3.83 8.32 -0.32
CA HIS A 316 -5.26 8.42 -0.61
C HIS A 316 -6.09 7.60 0.39
N ILE A 317 -5.66 6.36 0.69
CA ILE A 317 -6.31 5.53 1.73
C ILE A 317 -6.27 6.23 3.07
N GLU A 318 -5.09 6.68 3.50
CA GLU A 318 -4.93 7.35 4.79
C GLU A 318 -5.80 8.62 4.91
N ASN A 319 -5.86 9.43 3.86
CA ASN A 319 -6.71 10.62 3.81
C ASN A 319 -8.19 10.26 3.89
N LEU A 320 -8.63 9.26 3.12
CA LEU A 320 -10.02 8.80 3.11
C LEU A 320 -10.46 8.28 4.49
N LEU A 321 -9.62 7.48 5.15
CA LEU A 321 -9.93 6.93 6.47
C LEU A 321 -10.01 8.03 7.55
N ASN A 322 -9.24 9.11 7.40
CA ASN A 322 -9.26 10.25 8.31
C ASN A 322 -10.30 11.32 7.95
N TYR A 323 -10.92 11.23 6.77
CA TYR A 323 -11.89 12.22 6.31
C TYR A 323 -13.21 12.14 7.10
N ILE A 324 -13.65 13.27 7.62
CA ILE A 324 -14.94 13.44 8.31
C ILE A 324 -15.88 14.18 7.35
N LEU A 325 -17.05 13.59 7.12
CA LEU A 325 -18.05 14.11 6.18
C LEU A 325 -19.14 14.79 7.00
N GLU A 326 -19.21 16.12 6.94
CA GLU A 326 -20.13 16.89 7.79
C GLU A 326 -21.60 16.79 7.32
N ASN A 327 -21.83 16.55 6.03
CA ASN A 327 -23.17 16.53 5.43
C ASN A 327 -23.45 15.21 4.68
N ILE A 328 -23.70 14.13 5.42
CA ILE A 328 -24.17 12.85 4.85
C ILE A 328 -25.68 12.72 4.98
N SER A 329 -26.32 12.18 3.93
CA SER A 329 -27.76 11.90 3.97
C SER A 329 -28.08 10.83 5.01
N GLU A 330 -29.32 10.82 5.50
CA GLU A 330 -29.76 9.90 6.55
C GLU A 330 -29.60 8.42 6.14
N TYR A 331 -29.86 8.12 4.87
CA TYR A 331 -29.60 6.81 4.28
C TYR A 331 -28.13 6.38 4.42
N HIS A 332 -27.18 7.28 4.14
CA HIS A 332 -25.75 6.97 4.27
C HIS A 332 -25.34 6.81 5.74
N LYS A 333 -25.91 7.60 6.66
CA LYS A 333 -25.68 7.43 8.10
C LYS A 333 -26.12 6.03 8.56
N GLN A 334 -27.33 5.63 8.20
CA GLN A 334 -27.86 4.32 8.58
C GLN A 334 -27.05 3.16 7.97
N LYS A 335 -26.67 3.27 6.69
CA LYS A 335 -25.80 2.28 6.04
C LYS A 335 -24.44 2.17 6.74
N ASN A 336 -23.82 3.31 7.07
CA ASN A 336 -22.53 3.33 7.76
C ASN A 336 -22.65 2.73 9.17
N ALA A 337 -23.70 3.08 9.92
CA ALA A 337 -23.99 2.50 11.23
C ALA A 337 -24.15 0.97 11.15
N THR A 338 -24.89 0.47 10.16
CA THR A 338 -25.07 -0.98 9.93
C THR A 338 -23.73 -1.69 9.71
N LEU A 339 -22.84 -1.11 8.89
CA LEU A 339 -21.51 -1.68 8.65
C LEU A 339 -20.64 -1.66 9.91
N LEU A 340 -20.71 -0.59 10.70
CA LEU A 340 -19.98 -0.50 11.97
C LEU A 340 -20.47 -1.54 12.99
N GLU A 341 -21.78 -1.73 13.11
CA GLU A 341 -22.39 -2.76 13.97
C GLU A 341 -21.95 -4.17 13.55
N ILE A 342 -22.01 -4.47 12.25
CA ILE A 342 -21.49 -5.73 11.69
C ILE A 342 -20.02 -5.91 12.10
N ALA A 343 -19.19 -4.88 11.91
CA ALA A 343 -17.76 -4.98 12.19
C ALA A 343 -17.46 -5.22 13.67
N GLN A 344 -18.20 -4.56 14.57
CA GLN A 344 -18.10 -4.76 16.02
C GLN A 344 -18.55 -6.15 16.44
N SER A 345 -19.67 -6.63 15.87
CA SER A 345 -20.19 -7.98 16.14
C SER A 345 -19.20 -9.04 15.68
N VAL A 346 -18.75 -8.98 14.43
CA VAL A 346 -17.77 -9.93 13.88
C VAL A 346 -16.50 -9.92 14.70
N ALA A 347 -15.92 -8.74 15.01
CA ALA A 347 -14.72 -8.68 15.82
C ALA A 347 -14.89 -9.30 17.21
N SER A 348 -16.06 -9.12 17.83
CA SER A 348 -16.41 -9.74 19.12
C SER A 348 -16.46 -11.26 19.05
N ASP A 349 -16.96 -11.84 17.95
CA ASP A 349 -16.96 -13.30 17.70
C ASP A 349 -15.54 -13.87 17.72
N TYR A 350 -14.54 -13.08 17.27
CA TYR A 350 -13.12 -13.46 17.29
C TYR A 350 -12.37 -13.00 18.55
N GLY A 351 -13.08 -12.53 19.59
CA GLY A 351 -12.50 -12.15 20.88
C GLY A 351 -11.92 -10.74 20.93
N PHE A 352 -12.16 -9.90 19.93
CA PHE A 352 -11.71 -8.50 19.91
C PHE A 352 -12.86 -7.57 20.27
N LYS A 353 -12.80 -6.98 21.46
CA LYS A 353 -13.81 -6.02 21.93
C LYS A 353 -13.26 -4.61 21.86
N PHE A 354 -14.05 -3.72 21.28
CA PHE A 354 -13.75 -2.30 21.18
C PHE A 354 -14.80 -1.54 21.99
N THR A 355 -14.37 -1.00 23.13
CA THR A 355 -15.16 -0.09 23.98
C THR A 355 -15.12 1.33 23.47
#